data_AF-A0AAX3SR11-F1
#
_entry.id   AF-A0AAX3SR11-F1
#
_cell.length_a   1.000
_cell.length_b   1.000
_cell.length_c   1.000
_cell.angle_alpha   90.00
_cell.angle_beta   90.00
_cell.angle_gamma   90.00
#
_symmetry.space_group_name_H-M   'P 1'
#
loop_
_entity.id
_entity.type
_entity.pdbx_description
1 polymer ?
#
loop_
_entity_poly.entity_id
_entity_poly.type
_entity_poly.pdbx_seq_one_letter_code
_entity_poly.pdbx_strand_id
1 'polypeptide(L)'
;MNASNKPSIPPVSADAVEDEDLAEQARPGHGVPSQDPEAAAQYQLSPQDAQRESRSVFIGGGVLAGAAAGAAAGAVIAGPVGVVVGGTVGSVAGALGGAAAGAVAPAESAQKPVEKPVPPGSKSSG
;
A
#
# COMPACT_ATOMS: atom_id res chain seq x y z
N MET A 1 -25.47 44.52 21.18
CA MET A 1 -25.54 43.09 21.55
C MET A 1 -25.94 42.34 20.28
N ASN A 2 -25.18 41.47 19.64
CA ASN A 2 -24.08 40.61 20.04
C ASN A 2 -23.09 40.50 18.87
N ALA A 3 -21.79 40.57 19.15
CA ALA A 3 -20.75 40.56 18.13
C ALA A 3 -20.68 39.22 17.39
N SER A 4 -20.43 39.29 16.09
CA SER A 4 -20.28 38.17 15.17
C SER A 4 -19.14 37.25 15.62
N ASN A 5 -19.47 36.08 16.17
CA ASN A 5 -18.50 35.05 16.54
C ASN A 5 -18.05 34.30 15.27
N LYS A 6 -17.13 34.89 14.52
CA LYS A 6 -16.42 34.20 13.44
C LYS A 6 -15.39 33.29 14.10
N PRO A 7 -15.38 31.96 13.88
CA PRO A 7 -14.29 31.12 14.34
C PRO A 7 -13.01 31.62 13.67
N SER A 8 -12.18 32.32 14.44
CA SER A 8 -10.84 32.69 14.05
C SER A 8 -10.03 31.41 14.07
N ILE A 9 -10.04 30.67 12.95
CA ILE A 9 -9.03 29.63 12.72
C ILE A 9 -7.72 30.42 12.61
N PRO A 10 -6.78 30.30 13.57
CA PRO A 10 -5.50 30.98 13.44
C PRO A 10 -4.86 30.55 12.12
N PRO A 11 -4.19 31.45 11.38
CA PRO A 11 -3.37 31.02 10.27
C PRO A 11 -2.36 30.02 10.84
N VAL A 12 -2.38 28.78 10.35
CA VAL A 12 -1.30 27.84 10.59
C VAL A 12 -0.05 28.54 10.07
N SER A 13 0.70 29.11 11.01
CA SER A 13 1.90 29.87 10.71
C SER A 13 2.86 28.88 10.04
N ALA A 14 3.44 29.28 8.91
CA ALA A 14 4.39 28.45 8.17
C ALA A 14 5.69 28.17 8.96
N ASP A 15 5.83 28.77 10.15
CA ASP A 15 6.81 28.47 11.18
C ASP A 15 6.17 27.65 12.31
N ALA A 16 5.35 26.65 11.98
CA ALA A 16 4.99 25.63 12.94
C ALA A 16 6.32 25.01 13.38
N VAL A 17 6.61 25.11 14.68
CA VAL A 17 7.60 24.24 15.34
C VAL A 17 7.42 22.87 14.70
N GLU A 18 8.45 22.37 14.00
CA GLU A 18 8.44 21.00 13.50
C GLU A 18 8.03 20.16 14.69
N ASP A 19 6.84 19.58 14.62
CA ASP A 19 6.33 18.78 15.72
C ASP A 19 7.32 17.63 15.86
N GLU A 20 8.11 17.64 16.93
CA GLU A 20 9.29 16.79 17.06
C GLU A 20 8.86 15.32 16.97
N ASP A 21 7.65 15.01 17.44
CA ASP A 21 7.04 13.69 17.34
C ASP A 21 6.76 13.24 15.89
N LEU A 22 6.50 14.19 14.99
CA LEU A 22 6.19 13.99 13.58
C LEU A 22 7.47 13.81 12.77
N ALA A 23 8.51 14.57 13.13
CA ALA A 23 9.86 14.40 12.61
C ALA A 23 10.47 13.05 13.04
N GLU A 24 10.19 12.60 14.27
CA GLU A 24 10.60 11.27 14.77
C GLU A 24 9.88 10.11 14.06
N GLN A 25 8.61 10.28 13.69
CA GLN A 25 7.83 9.27 12.96
C GLN A 25 8.21 9.16 11.48
N ALA A 26 8.84 10.18 10.93
CA ALA A 26 9.24 10.23 9.54
C ALA A 26 10.55 9.48 9.29
N ARG A 27 10.71 8.95 8.07
CA ARG A 27 12.04 8.54 7.60
C ARG A 27 12.86 9.82 7.33
N PRO A 28 14.18 9.83 7.61
CA PRO A 28 14.99 11.02 7.34
C PRO A 28 14.84 11.50 5.89
N GLY A 29 14.42 12.76 5.72
CA GLY A 29 14.18 13.37 4.40
C GLY A 29 12.80 13.11 3.78
N HIS A 30 11.88 12.48 4.50
CA HIS A 30 10.51 12.19 4.07
C HIS A 30 9.49 12.72 5.09
N GLY A 31 8.20 12.71 4.74
CA GLY A 31 7.11 12.97 5.68
C GLY A 31 6.76 11.73 6.51
N VAL A 32 5.66 11.83 7.28
CA VAL A 32 5.08 10.67 7.96
C VAL A 32 4.72 9.61 6.91
N PRO A 33 5.15 8.34 7.06
CA PRO A 33 4.91 7.31 6.05
C PRO A 33 3.44 7.20 5.63
N SER A 34 2.47 7.32 6.55
CA SER A 34 1.04 7.20 6.21
C SER A 34 0.49 8.33 5.33
N GLN A 35 1.21 9.45 5.21
CA GLN A 35 0.80 10.65 4.46
C GLN A 35 1.75 11.00 3.31
N ASP A 36 2.90 10.33 3.23
CA ASP A 36 3.87 10.53 2.15
C ASP A 36 3.66 9.46 1.07
N PRO A 37 3.23 9.86 -0.15
CA PRO A 37 2.98 8.92 -1.24
C PRO A 37 4.26 8.32 -1.83
N GLU A 38 5.45 8.88 -1.52
CA GLU A 38 6.71 8.32 -1.96
C GLU A 38 6.96 6.96 -1.32
N ALA A 39 7.22 5.94 -2.15
CA ALA A 39 7.48 4.59 -1.67
C ALA A 39 8.70 4.54 -0.72
N ALA A 40 9.66 5.45 -0.92
CA ALA A 40 10.83 5.59 -0.07
C ALA A 40 10.51 6.09 1.35
N ALA A 41 9.34 6.69 1.59
CA ALA A 41 8.88 7.06 2.92
C ALA A 41 8.34 5.87 3.73
N GLN A 42 7.90 4.80 3.07
CA GLN A 42 7.41 3.58 3.73
C GLN A 42 8.55 2.77 4.36
N TYR A 43 8.23 1.97 5.37
CA TYR A 43 9.16 0.96 5.87
C TYR A 43 9.09 -0.29 4.99
N GLN A 44 10.26 -0.79 4.58
CA GLN A 44 10.31 -2.04 3.82
C GLN A 44 9.89 -3.22 4.70
N LEU A 45 9.02 -4.07 4.16
CA LEU A 45 8.65 -5.33 4.79
C LEU A 45 9.84 -6.28 4.83
N SER A 46 9.85 -7.18 5.81
CA SER A 46 10.77 -8.30 5.76
C SER A 46 10.48 -9.15 4.51
N PRO A 47 11.47 -9.83 3.91
CA PRO A 47 11.22 -10.68 2.73
C PRO A 47 10.14 -11.74 2.97
N GLN A 48 9.99 -12.19 4.21
CA GLN A 48 9.01 -13.20 4.60
C GLN A 48 7.60 -12.60 4.62
N ASP A 49 7.44 -11.39 5.17
CA ASP A 49 6.17 -10.67 5.22
C ASP A 49 5.77 -10.21 3.82
N ALA A 50 6.69 -9.65 3.04
CA ALA A 50 6.47 -9.28 1.65
C ALA A 50 5.94 -10.47 0.82
N GLN A 51 6.50 -11.66 1.02
CA GLN A 51 6.02 -12.87 0.34
C GLN A 51 4.63 -13.33 0.81
N ARG A 52 4.32 -13.17 2.10
CA ARG A 52 2.99 -13.49 2.66
C ARG A 52 1.92 -12.53 2.14
N GLU A 53 2.23 -11.25 2.12
CA GLU A 53 1.34 -10.20 1.63
C GLU A 53 1.11 -10.35 0.13
N SER A 54 2.17 -10.56 -0.66
CA SER A 54 2.06 -10.80 -2.10
C SER A 54 1.17 -12.01 -2.41
N ARG A 55 1.35 -13.13 -1.70
CA ARG A 55 0.48 -14.31 -1.85
C ARG A 55 -0.98 -14.00 -1.53
N SER A 56 -1.22 -13.23 -0.48
CA SER A 56 -2.57 -12.81 -0.10
C SER A 56 -3.21 -11.91 -1.15
N VAL A 57 -2.43 -10.99 -1.74
CA VAL A 57 -2.88 -10.13 -2.85
C VAL A 57 -3.25 -10.97 -4.07
N PHE A 58 -2.41 -11.94 -4.44
CA PHE A 58 -2.72 -12.82 -5.57
C PHE A 58 -3.96 -13.68 -5.33
N ILE A 59 -4.13 -14.26 -4.13
CA ILE A 59 -5.33 -15.02 -3.78
C ILE A 59 -6.56 -14.12 -3.80
N GLY A 60 -6.51 -12.96 -3.15
CA GLY A 60 -7.64 -12.02 -3.07
C GLY A 60 -8.02 -11.44 -4.44
N GLY A 61 -7.02 -11.05 -5.23
CA GLY A 61 -7.21 -10.60 -6.61
C GLY A 61 -7.79 -11.71 -7.49
N GLY A 62 -7.30 -12.94 -7.30
CA GLY A 62 -7.83 -14.13 -7.95
C GLY A 62 -9.29 -14.38 -7.61
N VAL A 63 -9.67 -14.35 -6.33
CA VAL A 63 -11.06 -14.45 -5.85
C VAL A 63 -11.95 -13.45 -6.59
N LEU A 64 -11.56 -12.18 -6.60
CA LEU A 64 -12.36 -11.12 -7.21
C LEU A 64 -12.48 -11.30 -8.73
N ALA A 65 -11.37 -11.55 -9.42
CA ALA A 65 -11.35 -11.74 -10.87
C ALA A 65 -12.14 -12.98 -11.28
N GLY A 66 -11.97 -14.08 -10.56
CA GLY A 66 -12.70 -15.33 -10.78
C GLY A 66 -14.19 -15.16 -10.51
N ALA A 67 -14.57 -14.47 -9.43
CA ALA A 67 -15.97 -14.17 -9.13
C ALA A 67 -16.61 -13.36 -10.26
N ALA A 68 -15.94 -12.29 -10.72
CA ALA A 68 -16.43 -11.47 -11.82
C ALA A 68 -16.58 -12.26 -13.13
N ALA A 69 -15.56 -13.05 -13.50
CA ALA A 69 -15.58 -13.87 -14.71
C ALA A 69 -16.66 -14.95 -14.65
N GLY A 70 -16.75 -15.67 -13.52
CA GLY A 70 -17.75 -16.71 -13.32
C GLY A 70 -19.17 -16.14 -13.27
N ALA A 71 -19.38 -14.99 -12.64
CA ALA A 71 -20.66 -14.28 -12.65
C ALA A 71 -21.07 -13.87 -14.07
N ALA A 72 -20.15 -13.32 -14.86
CA ALA A 72 -20.41 -12.94 -16.24
C ALA A 72 -20.79 -14.15 -17.11
N ALA A 73 -20.01 -15.24 -17.05
CA ALA A 73 -20.32 -16.47 -17.77
C ALA A 73 -21.67 -17.07 -17.32
N GLY A 74 -21.92 -17.09 -16.00
CA GLY A 74 -23.16 -17.57 -15.42
C GLY A 74 -24.37 -16.74 -15.84
N ALA A 75 -24.23 -15.42 -15.93
CA ALA A 75 -25.28 -14.52 -16.42
C ALA A 75 -25.73 -14.89 -17.84
N VAL A 76 -24.77 -15.17 -18.73
CA VAL A 76 -25.05 -15.54 -20.13
C VAL A 76 -25.76 -16.88 -20.23
N ILE A 77 -25.38 -17.86 -19.40
CA ILE A 77 -25.90 -19.24 -19.50
C ILE A 77 -27.24 -19.39 -18.77
N ALA A 78 -27.37 -18.81 -17.58
CA ALA A 78 -28.47 -19.08 -16.65
C ALA A 78 -29.08 -17.82 -16.02
N GLY A 79 -28.77 -16.63 -16.55
CA GLY A 79 -29.36 -15.38 -16.08
C GLY A 79 -28.97 -15.05 -14.63
N PRO A 80 -29.86 -14.43 -13.84
CA PRO A 80 -29.55 -13.96 -12.49
C PRO A 80 -29.09 -15.06 -11.52
N VAL A 81 -29.66 -16.27 -11.61
CA VAL A 81 -29.24 -17.40 -10.77
C VAL A 81 -27.81 -17.83 -11.13
N GLY A 82 -27.48 -17.79 -12.42
CA GLY A 82 -26.13 -18.06 -12.91
C GLY A 82 -25.10 -17.06 -12.41
N VAL A 83 -25.46 -15.79 -12.17
CA VAL A 83 -24.55 -14.81 -11.56
C VAL A 83 -24.10 -15.26 -10.17
N VAL A 84 -25.03 -15.72 -9.34
CA VAL A 84 -24.73 -16.13 -7.95
C VAL A 84 -23.91 -17.42 -7.93
N VAL A 85 -24.33 -18.43 -8.69
CA VAL A 85 -23.63 -19.72 -8.75
C VAL A 85 -22.28 -19.56 -9.45
N GLY A 86 -22.27 -18.87 -10.59
CA GLY A 86 -21.07 -18.60 -11.37
C GLY A 86 -20.07 -17.76 -10.59
N GLY A 87 -20.52 -16.72 -9.88
CA GLY A 87 -19.64 -15.90 -9.04
C GLY A 87 -19.03 -16.66 -7.87
N THR A 88 -19.79 -17.54 -7.22
CA THR A 88 -19.28 -18.37 -6.11
C THR A 88 -18.32 -19.46 -6.58
N VAL A 89 -18.62 -20.16 -7.68
CA VAL A 89 -17.68 -21.15 -8.24
C VAL A 89 -16.45 -20.46 -8.82
N GLY A 90 -16.66 -19.33 -9.52
CA GLY A 90 -15.61 -18.52 -10.09
C GLY A 90 -14.66 -17.97 -9.03
N SER A 91 -15.16 -17.55 -7.87
CA SER A 91 -14.31 -17.04 -6.78
C SER A 91 -13.38 -18.12 -6.21
N VAL A 92 -13.86 -19.35 -6.06
CA VAL A 92 -13.05 -20.48 -5.61
C VAL A 92 -11.98 -20.83 -6.64
N ALA A 93 -12.37 -20.94 -7.92
CA ALA A 93 -11.43 -21.18 -9.00
C ALA A 93 -10.38 -20.05 -9.10
N GLY A 94 -10.83 -18.81 -8.91
CA GLY A 94 -10.01 -17.62 -8.88
C GLY A 94 -9.01 -17.61 -7.71
N ALA A 95 -9.44 -18.00 -6.50
CA ALA A 95 -8.56 -18.12 -5.33
C ALA A 95 -7.42 -19.11 -5.59
N LEU A 96 -7.76 -20.28 -6.14
CA LEU A 96 -6.80 -21.34 -6.45
C LEU A 96 -5.84 -20.90 -7.57
N GLY A 97 -6.38 -20.29 -8.63
CA GLY A 97 -5.58 -19.72 -9.72
C GLY A 97 -4.66 -18.60 -9.25
N GLY A 98 -5.15 -17.73 -8.37
CA GLY A 98 -4.38 -16.67 -7.71
C GLY A 98 -3.26 -17.24 -6.85
N ALA A 99 -3.54 -18.25 -6.00
CA ALA A 99 -2.51 -18.93 -5.22
C ALA A 99 -1.40 -19.52 -6.10
N ALA A 100 -1.77 -20.17 -7.20
CA ALA A 100 -0.82 -20.73 -8.15
C ALA A 100 0.01 -19.64 -8.87
N ALA A 101 -0.64 -18.57 -9.33
CA ALA A 101 0.05 -17.43 -9.95
C ALA A 101 1.03 -16.77 -8.98
N GLY A 102 0.64 -16.55 -7.73
CA GLY A 102 1.51 -15.98 -6.70
C GLY A 102 2.67 -16.89 -6.27
N ALA A 103 2.62 -18.19 -6.57
CA ALA A 103 3.72 -19.11 -6.30
C ALA A 103 4.86 -19.01 -7.32
N VAL A 104 4.57 -18.53 -8.53
CA VAL A 104 5.54 -18.38 -9.64
C VAL A 104 5.83 -16.92 -9.97
N ALA A 105 5.14 -15.98 -9.32
CA ALA A 105 5.38 -14.56 -9.48
C ALA A 105 6.81 -14.19 -9.02
N PRO A 106 7.53 -13.33 -9.75
CA PRO A 106 8.80 -12.79 -9.30
C PRO A 106 8.61 -12.03 -7.98
N ALA A 107 9.57 -12.13 -7.08
CA ALA A 107 9.62 -11.22 -5.95
C ALA A 107 9.88 -9.81 -6.49
N GLU A 108 8.94 -8.89 -6.31
CA GLU A 108 9.17 -7.49 -6.64
C GLU A 108 10.35 -7.01 -5.77
N SER A 109 11.42 -6.58 -6.43
CA SER A 109 12.64 -6.20 -5.74
C SER A 109 12.35 -4.97 -4.91
N ALA A 110 12.38 -5.12 -3.59
CA ALA A 110 12.52 -4.03 -2.65
C ALA A 110 13.58 -3.07 -3.21
N GLN A 111 13.18 -1.83 -3.49
CA GLN A 111 14.06 -0.82 -4.07
C GLN A 111 15.37 -0.80 -3.28
N LYS A 112 16.49 -0.91 -4.00
CA LYS A 112 17.84 -0.99 -3.40
C LYS A 112 17.98 0.09 -2.33
N PRO A 113 18.58 -0.22 -1.17
CA PRO A 113 18.99 0.81 -0.22
C PRO A 113 19.82 1.85 -0.97
N VAL A 114 19.39 3.11 -0.91
CA VAL A 114 20.21 4.23 -1.32
C VAL A 114 21.48 4.15 -0.49
N GLU A 115 22.59 3.86 -1.16
CA GLU A 115 23.92 3.88 -0.56
C GLU A 115 24.13 5.28 0.05
N LYS A 116 24.26 5.34 1.38
CA LYS A 116 24.53 6.58 2.10
C LYS A 116 25.81 7.19 1.50
N PRO A 117 25.80 8.43 0.98
CA PRO A 117 27.02 9.07 0.52
C PRO A 117 27.98 9.16 1.70
N VAL A 118 29.14 8.53 1.60
CA VAL A 118 30.25 8.79 2.51
C VAL A 118 30.64 10.26 2.31
N PRO A 119 30.54 11.13 3.33
CA PRO A 119 30.99 12.50 3.17
C PRO A 119 32.50 12.52 2.96
N PRO A 120 33.02 13.19 1.91
CA PRO A 120 34.44 13.35 1.74
C PRO A 120 34.93 14.40 2.73
N GLY A 121 35.65 13.95 3.75
CA GLY A 121 36.54 14.82 4.53
C GLY A 121 36.27 14.86 6.02
N SER A 122 37.11 14.14 6.76
CA SER A 122 37.71 14.69 7.96
C SER A 122 39.19 14.34 7.96
N LYS A 123 40.01 15.25 7.42
CA LYS A 123 41.38 15.40 7.89
C LYS A 123 41.29 16.00 9.30
N SER A 124 41.92 15.34 10.27
CA SER A 124 42.47 15.95 11.49
C SER A 124 43.50 14.93 12.01
N SER A 125 44.80 15.07 11.78
CA SER A 125 45.72 16.07 12.37
C SER A 125 45.85 15.88 13.88
N GLY A 126 47.04 15.47 14.33
CA GLY A 126 47.45 15.35 15.74
C GLY A 126 47.84 13.95 16.14
#